data_AF-I4YW19-F1
#
_entry.id   AF-I4YW19-F1
#
_cell.length_a   1.000
_cell.length_b   1.000
_cell.length_c   1.000
_cell.angle_alpha   90.00
_cell.angle_beta   90.00
_cell.angle_gamma   90.00
#
_symmetry.space_group_name_H-M   'P 1'
#
loop_
_entity.id
_entity.type
_entity.pdbx_description
1 polymer ?
#
loop_
_entity_poly.entity_id
_entity_poly.type
_entity_poly.pdbx_seq_one_letter_code
_entity_poly.pdbx_strand_id
1 'polypeptide(L)'
;MSSEVLLRQEIRHSLGYVRGMIDHYSGLYSGENLTQDVLSFCDGMIRAEEPNSRLREARRLVEERCRQLADATDRFSQRDPASIAAMRAQAVAAIDLFQDAAFEWHKARANIPSSGRLLRRKSL
;
A
#
# COMPACT_ATOMS: atom_id res chain seq x y z
N MET A 1 18.48 -9.54 -13.26
CA MET A 1 17.42 -10.39 -12.69
C MET A 1 17.31 -10.32 -11.16
N SER A 2 18.36 -10.00 -10.39
CA SER A 2 18.30 -9.96 -8.91
C SER A 2 17.43 -8.81 -8.33
N SER A 3 17.47 -7.61 -8.91
CA SER A 3 16.84 -6.42 -8.32
C SER A 3 15.30 -6.43 -8.33
N GLU A 4 14.65 -7.00 -9.36
CA GLU A 4 13.18 -7.07 -9.44
C GLU A 4 12.60 -8.06 -8.42
N VAL A 5 13.28 -9.19 -8.22
CA VAL A 5 12.87 -10.20 -7.23
C VAL A 5 12.97 -9.65 -5.82
N LEU A 6 14.06 -8.95 -5.50
CA LEU A 6 14.26 -8.31 -4.20
C LEU A 6 13.19 -7.23 -3.93
N LEU A 7 12.93 -6.36 -4.91
CA LEU A 7 11.88 -5.34 -4.82
C LEU A 7 10.50 -5.96 -4.58
N ARG A 8 10.16 -7.02 -5.32
CA ARG A 8 8.88 -7.71 -5.15
C ARG A 8 8.75 -8.35 -3.77
N GLN A 9 9.85 -8.88 -3.24
CA GLN A 9 9.90 -9.50 -1.93
C GLN A 9 9.75 -8.46 -0.81
N GLU A 10 10.42 -7.31 -0.93
CA GLU A 10 10.30 -6.18 0.02
C GLU A 10 8.87 -5.64 0.05
N ILE A 11 8.29 -5.31 -1.10
CA ILE A 11 6.91 -4.83 -1.20
C ILE A 11 5.93 -5.86 -0.58
N ARG A 12 6.09 -7.14 -0.92
CA ARG A 12 5.23 -8.21 -0.40
C ARG A 12 5.38 -8.35 1.12
N HIS A 13 6.58 -8.23 1.67
CA HIS A 13 6.80 -8.36 3.11
C HIS A 13 6.14 -7.20 3.86
N SER A 14 6.37 -5.96 3.44
CA SER A 14 5.75 -4.77 4.05
C SER A 14 4.23 -4.83 3.98
N LEU A 15 3.66 -5.18 2.83
CA LEU A 15 2.21 -5.27 2.68
C LEU A 15 1.62 -6.54 3.31
N GLY A 16 2.41 -7.59 3.54
CA GLY A 16 1.99 -8.75 4.33
C GLY A 16 1.68 -8.36 5.76
N TYR A 17 2.52 -7.50 6.36
CA TYR A 17 2.27 -6.94 7.69
C TYR A 17 0.98 -6.10 7.72
N VAL A 18 0.78 -5.25 6.70
CA VAL A 18 -0.43 -4.41 6.59
C VAL A 18 -1.72 -5.24 6.49
N ARG A 19 -1.72 -6.33 5.71
CA ARG A 19 -2.87 -7.26 5.67
C ARG A 19 -3.15 -7.87 7.04
N GLY A 20 -2.09 -8.27 7.76
CA GLY A 20 -2.20 -8.73 9.14
C GLY A 20 -2.84 -7.69 10.07
N MET A 21 -2.50 -6.40 9.95
CA MET A 21 -3.15 -5.35 10.74
C MET A 21 -4.65 -5.27 10.45
N ILE A 22 -5.05 -5.30 9.17
CA ILE A 22 -6.45 -5.24 8.76
C ILE A 22 -7.25 -6.45 9.30
N ASP A 23 -6.68 -7.65 9.19
CA ASP A 23 -7.34 -8.88 9.62
C ASP A 23 -7.62 -8.92 11.13
N HIS A 24 -6.68 -8.38 11.93
CA HIS A 24 -6.75 -8.42 13.39
C HIS A 24 -7.31 -7.14 14.02
N TYR A 25 -7.57 -6.11 13.22
CA TYR A 25 -8.05 -4.83 13.73
C TYR A 25 -9.43 -4.99 14.40
N SER A 26 -9.51 -4.54 15.65
CA SER A 26 -10.66 -4.77 16.51
C SER A 26 -11.59 -3.56 16.62
N GLY A 27 -11.04 -2.33 16.55
CA GLY A 27 -11.77 -1.08 16.75
C GLY A 27 -12.17 -0.84 18.22
N LEU A 28 -11.69 -1.69 19.14
CA LEU A 28 -12.11 -1.70 20.54
C LEU A 28 -11.21 -0.85 21.44
N TYR A 29 -9.97 -0.62 21.02
CA TYR A 29 -8.97 0.09 21.81
C TYR A 29 -8.76 1.50 21.29
N SER A 30 -8.77 2.48 22.19
CA SER A 30 -8.64 3.90 21.84
C SER A 30 -7.29 4.30 21.24
N GLY A 31 -6.30 3.40 21.27
CA GLY A 31 -4.99 3.58 20.63
C GLY A 31 -4.89 3.03 19.22
N GLU A 32 -5.89 2.27 18.73
CA GLU A 32 -5.83 1.73 17.38
C GLU A 32 -6.29 2.80 16.38
N ASN A 33 -5.46 3.11 15.38
CA ASN A 33 -5.84 3.95 14.26
C ASN A 33 -5.47 3.27 12.94
N LEU A 34 -6.32 2.32 12.53
CA LEU A 34 -6.08 1.50 11.35
C LEU A 34 -5.74 2.35 10.12
N THR A 35 -6.52 3.40 9.86
CA THR A 35 -6.33 4.24 8.66
C THR A 35 -4.97 4.92 8.69
N GLN A 36 -4.58 5.53 9.81
CA GLN A 36 -3.28 6.18 9.94
C GLN A 36 -2.13 5.17 9.83
N ASP A 37 -2.24 4.03 10.50
CA ASP A 37 -1.19 3.01 10.54
C ASP A 37 -0.96 2.43 9.13
N VAL A 38 -2.03 2.02 8.45
CA VAL A 38 -1.97 1.49 7.07
C VAL A 38 -1.40 2.53 6.10
N LEU A 39 -1.84 3.78 6.20
CA LEU A 39 -1.35 4.84 5.30
C LEU A 39 0.11 5.19 5.56
N SER A 40 0.60 5.09 6.80
CA SER A 40 2.02 5.29 7.10
C SER A 40 2.91 4.31 6.32
N PHE A 41 2.50 3.04 6.21
CA PHE A 41 3.19 2.05 5.38
C PHE A 41 3.08 2.36 3.89
N CYS A 42 1.88 2.72 3.41
CA CYS A 42 1.65 3.07 2.02
C CYS A 42 2.51 4.27 1.59
N ASP A 43 2.48 5.33 2.37
CA ASP A 43 3.23 6.57 2.13
C ASP A 43 4.74 6.34 2.29
N GLY A 44 5.15 5.45 3.21
CA GLY A 44 6.53 4.99 3.35
C GLY A 44 7.12 4.42 2.05
N MET A 45 6.32 3.70 1.26
CA MET A 45 6.75 3.17 -0.04
C MET A 45 6.76 4.23 -1.15
N ILE A 46 5.93 5.28 -1.02
CA ILE A 46 5.82 6.36 -2.02
C ILE A 46 6.91 7.44 -1.83
N ARG A 47 7.39 7.63 -0.59
CA ARG A 47 8.25 8.74 -0.13
C ARG A 47 9.47 9.10 -0.98
N ALA A 48 9.90 8.25 -1.91
CA ALA A 48 11.04 8.52 -2.75
C ALA A 48 10.79 9.58 -3.83
N GLU A 49 9.55 9.78 -4.33
CA GLU A 49 9.26 10.70 -5.45
C GLU A 49 7.74 10.79 -5.76
N GLU A 50 7.33 11.71 -6.64
CA GLU A 50 5.91 11.93 -6.99
C GLU A 50 5.22 10.67 -7.55
N PRO A 51 4.13 10.17 -6.93
CA PRO A 51 3.42 8.99 -7.39
C PRO A 51 2.61 9.25 -8.68
N ASN A 52 2.56 8.24 -9.55
CA ASN A 52 1.68 8.29 -10.72
C ASN A 52 0.19 8.28 -10.32
N SER A 53 -0.69 8.62 -11.26
CA SER A 53 -2.14 8.69 -11.01
C SER A 53 -2.73 7.38 -10.49
N ARG A 54 -2.27 6.24 -11.02
CA ARG A 54 -2.75 4.91 -10.60
C ARG A 54 -2.38 4.60 -9.15
N LEU A 55 -1.16 4.93 -8.73
CA LEU A 55 -0.70 4.73 -7.36
C LEU A 55 -1.42 5.66 -6.38
N ARG A 56 -1.68 6.92 -6.79
CA ARG A 56 -2.50 7.85 -6.01
C ARG A 56 -3.93 7.35 -5.82
N GLU A 57 -4.55 6.84 -6.87
CA GLU A 57 -5.91 6.30 -6.79
C GLU A 57 -5.97 5.04 -5.92
N ALA A 58 -4.99 4.14 -6.06
CA ALA A 58 -4.91 2.95 -5.21
C ALA A 58 -4.73 3.33 -3.73
N ARG A 59 -3.87 4.32 -3.42
CA ARG A 59 -3.73 4.88 -2.07
C ARG A 59 -5.05 5.44 -1.54
N ARG A 60 -5.77 6.21 -2.35
CA ARG A 60 -7.08 6.78 -1.97
C ARG A 60 -8.09 5.69 -1.64
N LEU A 61 -8.11 4.61 -2.44
CA LEU A 61 -9.00 3.47 -2.19
C LEU A 61 -8.65 2.77 -0.88
N VAL A 62 -7.36 2.57 -0.58
CA VAL A 62 -6.92 2.02 0.72
C VAL A 62 -7.42 2.88 1.87
N GLU A 63 -7.23 4.20 1.79
CA GLU A 63 -7.72 5.14 2.80
C GLU A 63 -9.25 5.02 3.01
N GLU A 64 -10.01 4.99 1.92
CA GLU A 64 -11.47 4.88 1.97
C GLU A 64 -11.91 3.58 2.65
N ARG A 65 -11.33 2.43 2.27
CA ARG A 65 -11.71 1.12 2.81
C ARG A 65 -11.29 0.94 4.26
N CYS A 66 -10.09 1.42 4.63
CA CYS A 66 -9.65 1.38 6.02
C CYS A 66 -10.51 2.28 6.92
N ARG A 67 -10.96 3.44 6.42
CA ARG A 67 -11.90 4.31 7.16
C ARG A 67 -13.26 3.64 7.35
N GLN A 68 -13.83 3.08 6.29
CA GLN A 68 -15.10 2.35 6.37
C GLN A 68 -15.04 1.20 7.40
N LEU A 69 -13.94 0.44 7.40
CA LEU A 69 -13.72 -0.60 8.39
C LEU A 69 -13.58 -0.05 9.81
N ALA A 70 -12.81 1.03 9.99
CA ALA A 70 -12.68 1.72 11.29
C ALA A 70 -14.06 2.12 11.83
N ASP A 71 -14.85 2.83 11.04
CA ASP A 71 -16.18 3.31 11.43
C ASP A 71 -17.12 2.15 11.78
N ALA A 72 -17.09 1.04 11.02
CA ALA A 72 -17.94 -0.12 11.25
C ALA A 72 -17.52 -0.99 12.45
N THR A 73 -16.26 -0.88 12.87
CA THR A 73 -15.74 -1.59 14.05
C THR A 73 -15.73 -0.74 15.31
N ASP A 74 -16.07 0.56 15.19
CA ASP A 74 -16.10 1.49 16.31
C ASP A 74 -16.94 0.94 17.46
N ARG A 75 -16.41 1.03 18.67
CA ARG A 75 -17.01 0.43 19.87
C ARG A 75 -18.40 0.99 20.23
N PHE A 76 -18.78 2.14 19.71
CA PHE A 76 -20.10 2.76 19.91
C PHE A 76 -21.09 2.47 18.77
N SER A 77 -20.64 1.81 17.71
CA SER A 77 -21.46 1.42 16.57
C SER A 77 -22.22 0.11 16.79
N GLN A 78 -23.29 -0.11 16.02
CA GLN A 78 -23.94 -1.42 15.94
C GLN A 78 -23.09 -2.37 15.10
N ARG A 79 -22.37 -3.27 15.78
CA ARG A 79 -21.41 -4.19 15.14
C ARG A 79 -22.13 -5.38 14.52
N ASP A 80 -22.08 -5.49 13.20
CA ASP A 80 -22.46 -6.69 12.46
C ASP A 80 -21.19 -7.45 12.03
N PRO A 81 -20.91 -8.64 12.58
CA PRO A 81 -19.74 -9.43 12.23
C PRO A 81 -19.63 -9.76 10.73
N ALA A 82 -20.77 -9.98 10.05
CA ALA A 82 -20.75 -10.33 8.63
C ALA A 82 -20.34 -9.13 7.76
N SER A 83 -20.92 -7.96 8.04
CA SER A 83 -20.53 -6.69 7.41
C SER A 83 -19.06 -6.35 7.68
N ILE A 84 -18.59 -6.48 8.92
CA ILE A 84 -17.19 -6.23 9.29
C ILE A 84 -16.24 -7.16 8.51
N ALA A 85 -16.57 -8.45 8.39
CA ALA A 85 -15.76 -9.40 7.62
C ALA A 85 -15.69 -9.01 6.13
N ALA A 86 -16.81 -8.57 5.55
CA ALA A 86 -16.85 -8.08 4.17
C ALA A 86 -16.00 -6.81 3.99
N MET A 87 -16.06 -5.87 4.93
CA MET A 87 -15.24 -4.66 4.88
C MET A 87 -13.75 -4.94 5.04
N ARG A 88 -13.36 -5.92 5.88
CA ARG A 88 -11.97 -6.41 5.93
C ARG A 88 -11.50 -6.94 4.59
N ALA A 89 -12.30 -7.80 3.95
CA ALA A 89 -11.98 -8.33 2.63
C ALA A 89 -11.81 -7.21 1.58
N GLN A 90 -12.64 -6.17 1.62
CA GLN A 90 -12.51 -5.00 0.74
C GLN A 90 -11.24 -4.20 1.01
N ALA A 91 -10.88 -3.99 2.28
CA ALA A 91 -9.64 -3.32 2.66
C ALA A 91 -8.40 -4.12 2.22
N VAL A 92 -8.40 -5.44 2.39
CA VAL A 92 -7.32 -6.31 1.88
C VAL A 92 -7.22 -6.24 0.36
N ALA A 93 -8.34 -6.29 -0.37
CA ALA A 93 -8.33 -6.15 -1.82
C ALA A 93 -7.79 -4.79 -2.29
N ALA A 94 -8.05 -3.70 -1.54
CA ALA A 94 -7.46 -2.40 -1.83
C ALA A 94 -5.93 -2.40 -1.65
N ILE A 95 -5.41 -3.13 -0.65
CA ILE A 95 -3.96 -3.33 -0.46
C ILE A 95 -3.36 -4.12 -1.63
N ASP A 96 -4.06 -5.11 -2.16
CA ASP A 96 -3.60 -5.87 -3.33
C ASP A 96 -3.50 -4.97 -4.57
N LEU A 97 -4.50 -4.12 -4.80
CA LEU A 97 -4.45 -3.12 -5.88
C LEU A 97 -3.32 -2.12 -5.71
N PHE A 98 -3.07 -1.69 -4.47
CA PHE A 98 -1.94 -0.83 -4.14
C PHE A 98 -0.60 -1.53 -4.41
N GLN A 99 -0.45 -2.80 -4.02
CA GLN A 99 0.75 -3.59 -4.27
C GLN A 99 1.09 -3.63 -5.77
N ASP A 100 0.09 -3.93 -6.60
CA ASP A 100 0.26 -3.99 -8.05
C ASP A 100 0.64 -2.62 -8.63
N ALA A 101 -0.02 -1.55 -8.17
CA ALA A 101 0.31 -0.19 -8.60
C ALA A 101 1.72 0.24 -8.17
N ALA A 102 2.13 -0.11 -6.95
CA ALA A 102 3.46 0.19 -6.42
C ALA A 102 4.53 -0.56 -7.20
N PHE A 103 4.33 -1.86 -7.45
CA PHE A 103 5.26 -2.67 -8.22
C PHE A 103 5.46 -2.10 -9.64
N GLU A 104 4.37 -1.81 -10.36
CA GLU A 104 4.46 -1.24 -11.70
C GLU A 104 5.14 0.14 -11.70
N TRP A 105 4.87 0.97 -10.69
CA TRP A 105 5.52 2.28 -10.54
C TRP A 105 7.03 2.16 -10.30
N HIS A 106 7.47 1.27 -9.41
CA HIS A 106 8.89 1.03 -9.16
C HIS A 106 9.59 0.40 -10.39
N LYS A 107 8.92 -0.52 -11.09
CA LYS A 107 9.45 -1.18 -12.29
C LYS A 107 9.65 -0.21 -13.45
N ALA A 108 8.67 0.65 -13.72
CA ALA A 108 8.77 1.66 -14.78
C ALA A 108 9.98 2.58 -14.57
N ARG A 109 10.35 2.84 -13.31
CA ARG A 109 11.48 3.71 -12.94
C ARG A 109 12.82 2.99 -13.01
N ALA A 110 12.88 1.72 -12.64
CA ALA A 110 14.10 0.89 -12.81
C ALA A 110 14.54 0.78 -14.29
N ASN A 111 13.60 0.94 -15.22
CA ASN A 111 13.84 0.88 -16.66
C ASN A 111 14.22 2.23 -17.30
N ILE A 112 14.30 3.33 -16.54
CA ILE A 112 14.80 4.61 -17.06
C ILE A 112 16.35 4.52 -17.12
N PRO A 113 16.97 4.52 -18.31
CA PRO A 113 18.42 4.51 -18.38
C PRO A 113 18.96 5.83 -17.84
N SER A 114 19.86 5.74 -16.86
CA SER A 114 20.65 6.90 -16.41
C SER A 114 21.29 7.60 -17.61
N SER A 115 20.87 8.83 -17.88
CA SER A 115 21.43 9.70 -18.93
C SER A 115 22.95 9.90 -18.80
N GLY A 116 23.54 9.55 -17.66
CA GLY A 116 24.99 9.60 -17.43
C GLY A 116 25.81 8.57 -18.20
N ARG A 117 25.20 7.51 -18.77
CA ARG A 117 25.94 6.49 -19.53
C ARG A 117 26.11 6.81 -21.01
N LEU A 118 25.32 7.73 -21.56
CA LEU A 118 25.37 8.09 -22.99
C LEU A 118 26.43 9.16 -23.32
N LEU A 119 26.89 9.92 -22.32
CA LEU A 119 27.92 10.95 -22.52
C LEU A 119 29.36 10.41 -22.51
N ARG A 120 29.57 9.15 -22.09
CA ARG A 120 30.91 8.51 -22.02
C ARG A 120 31.33 7.74 -23.28
N ARG A 121 30.62 7.90 -24.40
CA ARG A 121 30.89 7.15 -25.65
C ARG A 121 31.32 8.00 -26.84
N LYS A 122 31.59 9.29 -26.67
CA LYS A 122 32.10 10.20 -27.71
C LYS A 122 33.44 10.84 -27.37
N SER A 123 34.34 10.09 -26.74
CA SER A 123 35.72 10.54 -26.52
C SER A 123 36.67 9.36 -26.76
N LEU A 124 36.85 9.02 -28.02
CA LEU A 124 37.99 8.28 -28.56
C LEU A 124 38.35 8.91 -29.90
#